data_AF-A0A5C4RET9-F1
#
_entry.id   AF-A0A5C4RET9-F1
#
_cell.length_a   1.000
_cell.length_b   1.000
_cell.length_c   1.000
_cell.angle_alpha   90.00
_cell.angle_beta   90.00
_cell.angle_gamma   90.00
#
_symmetry.space_group_name_H-M   'P 1'
#
loop_
_entity.id
_entity.type
_entity.pdbx_description
1 polymer ?
#
loop_
_entity_poly.entity_id
_entity_poly.type
_entity_poly.pdbx_seq_one_letter_code
_entity_poly.pdbx_strand_id
1 'polypeptide(L)'
;MNAYIKYVKKFNEVCEHYQMHKIREDEQVYDPVNKPVIMSAKLIKAAFNPELFSDDVLFSLFSILKKEMMVSQESLIRVYIEGRLSAEHIDPILYTEPHENETFESWISRATGGERFCVIVNDTERWSDYIFQAVSSIFDPLRKILGERNTFIGTCLFIGNYGYTPFGVHLDDPYSSVVHFHCGPNAKEMSLFDKDIFEKIDGIKYRFNMEKLRPYADNWIIEAGDIFILPSHHYHIGNTPQYSVGMGIVVNKETEDRLENMLINKGIAQSIAKKGIDNLIAEAEEKNISLSDWLRASRDSYFTSLYEKRGLPKADQSKLLHFDEQAAEEITKLDQLEKIITKKMADNGGDFWSVGEVLGKLSRDNIIDILNDLLEKKEITDKYELLSEDSIYIHRQKNFNLLVRFIGKTNNEKLYVNEFDTFIINPSREAIQIPYYKCKINHNDPFIQPEALTSLGVFTFEPNQLYSFKAYEDILDFGYENRNGSFLLIAHSGAKGWISWIYDRMSLQPVETICTNLSASRIQLYVRLLGAMKYHGASAVLEKLATSDYANFVRWEAVESLAQIDSAACLELLHQIACEDTDTMMRETAKNSLRLSGFDIARED
;
A
#
# COMPACT_ATOMS: atom_id res chain seq x y z
N MET A 1 23.36 -24.81 21.83
CA MET A 1 23.71 -25.13 20.43
C MET A 1 22.57 -24.63 19.56
N ASN A 2 22.87 -23.81 18.55
CA ASN A 2 21.84 -23.08 17.81
C ASN A 2 20.96 -24.05 16.98
N ALA A 3 19.65 -24.08 17.25
CA ALA A 3 18.73 -25.09 16.70
C ALA A 3 18.63 -25.07 15.17
N TYR A 4 18.97 -23.93 14.54
CA TYR A 4 18.84 -23.69 13.10
C TYR A 4 20.10 -24.05 12.31
N ILE A 5 21.29 -24.01 12.94
CA ILE A 5 22.57 -24.28 12.26
C ILE A 5 22.61 -25.69 11.66
N LYS A 6 21.91 -26.67 12.26
CA LYS A 6 21.84 -28.03 11.72
C LYS A 6 21.27 -28.11 10.30
N TYR A 7 20.48 -27.11 9.88
CA TYR A 7 19.92 -27.05 8.53
C TYR A 7 20.87 -26.43 7.50
N VAL A 8 21.90 -25.70 7.92
CA VAL A 8 22.81 -25.00 7.00
C VAL A 8 24.20 -25.64 7.06
N LYS A 9 24.62 -26.25 5.95
CA LYS A 9 25.86 -27.03 5.86
C LYS A 9 27.06 -26.19 5.44
N LYS A 10 26.84 -25.18 4.57
CA LYS A 10 27.91 -24.47 3.86
C LYS A 10 27.86 -22.94 4.04
N PHE A 11 27.32 -22.45 5.15
CA PHE A 11 27.25 -20.99 5.37
C PHE A 11 28.64 -20.33 5.50
N ASN A 12 29.66 -21.08 5.91
CA ASN A 12 31.03 -20.57 5.93
C ASN A 12 31.50 -20.11 4.54
N GLU A 13 31.06 -20.74 3.45
CA GLU A 13 31.42 -20.32 2.08
C GLU A 13 30.80 -18.97 1.69
N VAL A 14 29.67 -18.60 2.32
CA VAL A 14 29.07 -17.26 2.22
C VAL A 14 29.97 -16.27 2.98
N CYS A 15 30.31 -16.60 4.23
CA CYS A 15 31.16 -15.75 5.07
C CYS A 15 32.52 -15.47 4.42
N GLU A 16 33.18 -16.50 3.88
CA GLU A 16 34.44 -16.38 3.16
C GLU A 16 34.32 -15.47 1.94
N HIS A 17 33.22 -15.56 1.19
CA HIS A 17 32.97 -14.73 0.01
C HIS A 17 32.88 -13.24 0.37
N TYR A 18 32.07 -12.93 1.39
CA TYR A 18 31.94 -11.56 1.89
C TYR A 18 33.23 -11.05 2.54
N GLN A 19 33.98 -11.91 3.22
CA GLN A 19 35.26 -11.52 3.84
C GLN A 19 36.30 -11.17 2.77
N MET A 20 36.40 -11.96 1.71
CA MET A 20 37.28 -11.65 0.57
C MET A 20 36.90 -10.34 -0.12
N HIS A 21 35.60 -10.06 -0.24
CA HIS A 21 35.12 -8.79 -0.77
C HIS A 21 35.48 -7.62 0.16
N LYS A 22 35.21 -7.77 1.47
CA LYS A 22 35.52 -6.75 2.48
C LYS A 22 37.00 -6.39 2.50
N ILE A 23 37.91 -7.36 2.37
CA ILE A 23 39.36 -7.08 2.31
C ILE A 23 39.68 -6.08 1.19
N ARG A 24 39.05 -6.22 0.01
CA ARG A 24 39.23 -5.30 -1.12
C ARG A 24 38.57 -3.95 -0.87
N GLU A 25 37.39 -3.94 -0.24
CA GLU A 25 36.74 -2.69 0.15
C GLU A 25 37.60 -1.88 1.13
N ASP A 26 38.25 -2.55 2.09
CA ASP A 26 39.10 -1.92 3.11
C ASP A 26 40.41 -1.33 2.53
N GLU A 27 40.76 -1.63 1.27
CA GLU A 27 41.86 -0.97 0.54
C GLU A 27 41.53 0.48 0.15
N GLN A 28 40.25 0.88 0.22
CA GLN A 28 39.79 2.23 -0.08
C GLN A 28 38.71 2.70 0.90
N VAL A 29 38.31 3.97 0.80
CA VAL A 29 37.15 4.45 1.56
C VAL A 29 35.89 3.81 0.99
N TYR A 30 35.09 3.17 1.84
CA TYR A 30 33.83 2.54 1.45
C TYR A 30 32.84 3.58 0.91
N ASP A 31 32.67 3.57 -0.41
CA ASP A 31 31.73 4.43 -1.14
C ASP A 31 31.05 3.60 -2.25
N PRO A 32 29.94 2.89 -1.92
CA PRO A 32 29.28 2.01 -2.86
C PRO A 32 28.58 2.79 -4.01
N VAL A 33 28.42 4.11 -3.90
CA VAL A 33 27.72 4.88 -4.94
C VAL A 33 28.71 5.39 -5.98
N ASN A 34 29.78 6.06 -5.56
CA ASN A 34 30.68 6.75 -6.48
C ASN A 34 31.94 5.94 -6.81
N LYS A 35 32.35 5.01 -5.94
CA LYS A 35 33.56 4.19 -6.11
C LYS A 35 33.32 2.74 -5.70
N PRO A 36 32.32 2.05 -6.28
CA PRO A 36 31.96 0.72 -5.85
C PRO A 36 33.11 -0.28 -6.07
N VAL A 37 33.39 -1.09 -5.06
CA VAL A 37 34.09 -2.37 -5.27
C VAL A 37 33.03 -3.37 -5.72
N ILE A 38 33.19 -3.98 -6.88
CA ILE A 38 32.20 -4.92 -7.40
C ILE A 38 32.46 -6.32 -6.82
N MET A 39 31.48 -6.87 -6.11
CA MET A 39 31.47 -8.26 -5.69
C MET A 39 31.03 -9.16 -6.86
N SER A 40 31.64 -10.33 -7.02
CA SER A 40 31.21 -11.31 -8.01
C SER A 40 30.05 -12.15 -7.50
N ALA A 41 29.14 -12.55 -8.38
CA ALA A 41 28.08 -13.50 -8.03
C ALA A 41 28.67 -14.87 -7.65
N LYS A 42 27.97 -15.62 -6.80
CA LYS A 42 28.42 -16.94 -6.35
C LYS A 42 27.24 -17.88 -6.10
N LEU A 43 27.32 -19.09 -6.65
CA LEU A 43 26.36 -20.16 -6.39
C LEU A 43 27.01 -21.23 -5.50
N ILE A 44 26.37 -21.57 -4.39
CA ILE A 44 26.81 -22.58 -3.43
C ILE A 44 25.79 -23.71 -3.45
N LYS A 45 26.18 -24.84 -4.06
CA LYS A 45 25.29 -25.99 -4.27
C LYS A 45 25.03 -26.78 -2.99
N ALA A 46 23.77 -27.18 -2.77
CA ALA A 46 23.31 -27.98 -1.64
C ALA A 46 23.81 -27.44 -0.28
N ALA A 47 23.70 -26.13 -0.11
CA ALA A 47 24.21 -25.37 1.01
C ALA A 47 23.37 -25.50 2.28
N PHE A 48 22.06 -25.75 2.14
CA PHE A 48 21.15 -25.92 3.26
C PHE A 48 20.06 -26.96 2.95
N ASN A 49 19.32 -27.36 3.98
CA ASN A 49 18.15 -28.21 3.86
C ASN A 49 16.89 -27.32 3.72
N PRO A 50 16.13 -27.44 2.60
CA PRO A 50 14.88 -26.69 2.37
C PRO A 50 13.84 -26.74 3.50
N GLU A 51 13.85 -27.80 4.32
CA GLU A 51 13.01 -27.92 5.53
C GLU A 51 13.18 -26.77 6.54
N LEU A 52 14.23 -25.96 6.39
CA LEU A 52 14.39 -24.72 7.15
C LEU A 52 13.25 -23.71 6.90
N PHE A 53 12.65 -23.71 5.71
CA PHE A 53 11.56 -22.84 5.32
C PHE A 53 10.42 -23.67 4.69
N SER A 54 9.98 -24.69 5.44
CA SER A 54 8.93 -25.63 5.02
C SER A 54 7.54 -24.99 4.90
N ASP A 55 6.59 -25.74 4.34
CA ASP A 55 5.17 -25.34 4.25
C ASP A 55 4.59 -24.95 5.62
N ASP A 56 4.96 -25.65 6.71
CA ASP A 56 4.50 -25.29 8.07
C ASP A 56 4.93 -23.88 8.47
N VAL A 57 6.16 -23.48 8.11
CA VAL A 57 6.67 -22.13 8.36
C VAL A 57 5.90 -21.10 7.52
N LEU A 58 5.60 -21.44 6.26
CA LEU A 58 4.83 -20.57 5.37
C LEU A 58 3.38 -20.41 5.82
N PHE A 59 2.70 -21.50 6.20
CA PHE A 59 1.35 -21.45 6.75
C PHE A 59 1.31 -20.65 8.06
N SER A 60 2.28 -20.86 8.96
CA SER A 60 2.38 -20.07 10.20
C SER A 60 2.57 -18.59 9.91
N LEU A 61 3.43 -18.23 8.94
CA LEU A 61 3.65 -16.85 8.53
C LEU A 61 2.36 -16.24 7.97
N PHE A 62 1.69 -16.92 7.04
CA PHE A 62 0.47 -16.41 6.42
C PHE A 62 -0.70 -16.33 7.40
N SER A 63 -0.76 -17.21 8.41
CA SER A 63 -1.74 -17.10 9.50
C SER A 63 -1.54 -15.81 10.32
N ILE A 64 -0.29 -15.43 10.59
CA ILE A 64 0.03 -14.17 11.29
C ILE A 64 -0.27 -12.97 10.38
N LEU A 65 0.22 -12.98 9.14
CA LEU A 65 -0.02 -11.91 8.18
C LEU A 65 -1.51 -11.66 7.98
N LYS A 66 -2.32 -12.73 7.90
CA LYS A 66 -3.78 -12.62 7.81
C LYS A 66 -4.36 -11.87 9.01
N LYS A 67 -3.97 -12.23 10.22
CA LYS A 67 -4.43 -11.56 11.44
C LYS A 67 -4.06 -10.08 11.44
N GLU A 68 -2.82 -9.76 11.06
CA GLU A 68 -2.33 -8.38 11.05
C GLU A 68 -2.98 -7.54 9.94
N MET A 69 -3.11 -8.07 8.71
CA MET A 69 -3.75 -7.38 7.58
C MET A 69 -5.23 -7.10 7.81
N MET A 70 -5.92 -7.95 8.58
CA MET A 70 -7.31 -7.69 9.00
C MET A 70 -7.41 -6.46 9.93
N VAL A 71 -6.35 -6.12 10.66
CA VAL A 71 -6.35 -5.04 11.67
C VAL A 71 -5.70 -3.75 11.13
N SER A 72 -4.67 -3.83 10.30
CA SER A 72 -3.82 -2.68 9.96
C SER A 72 -4.21 -1.88 8.71
N GLN A 73 -5.14 -2.38 7.87
CA GLN A 73 -5.41 -1.86 6.51
C GLN A 73 -4.19 -1.79 5.57
N GLU A 74 -2.99 -2.16 6.03
CA GLU A 74 -1.77 -2.15 5.23
C GLU A 74 -1.66 -3.41 4.39
N SER A 75 -1.27 -3.25 3.13
CA SER A 75 -0.92 -4.37 2.26
C SER A 75 0.44 -4.94 2.67
N LEU A 76 0.46 -5.91 3.58
CA LEU A 76 1.70 -6.57 4.05
C LEU A 76 2.31 -7.52 2.99
N ILE A 77 1.55 -7.85 1.95
CA ILE A 77 1.99 -8.66 0.81
C ILE A 77 1.79 -7.92 -0.50
N ARG A 78 2.54 -8.30 -1.54
CA ARG A 78 2.28 -7.91 -2.93
C ARG A 78 1.93 -9.16 -3.73
N VAL A 79 0.82 -9.11 -4.46
CA VAL A 79 0.34 -10.22 -5.28
C VAL A 79 0.37 -9.80 -6.74
N TYR A 80 0.97 -10.63 -7.59
CA TYR A 80 0.92 -10.48 -9.03
C TYR A 80 0.26 -11.70 -9.63
N ILE A 81 -0.63 -11.48 -10.59
CA ILE A 81 -1.30 -12.51 -11.37
C ILE A 81 -0.97 -12.26 -12.83
N GLU A 82 -0.50 -13.30 -13.52
CA GLU A 82 -0.06 -13.22 -14.93
C GLU A 82 0.90 -12.05 -15.20
N GLY A 83 1.80 -11.79 -14.25
CA GLY A 83 2.80 -10.72 -14.33
C GLY A 83 2.30 -9.31 -14.02
N ARG A 84 1.04 -9.13 -13.60
CA ARG A 84 0.44 -7.84 -13.27
C ARG A 84 0.15 -7.72 -11.78
N LEU A 85 0.44 -6.56 -11.18
CA LEU A 85 0.11 -6.30 -9.78
C LEU A 85 -1.41 -6.36 -9.61
N SER A 86 -1.88 -7.15 -8.65
CA SER A 86 -3.29 -7.43 -8.45
C SER A 86 -3.67 -7.36 -6.97
N ALA A 87 -4.18 -6.20 -6.55
CA ALA A 87 -4.64 -5.99 -5.17
C ALA A 87 -5.94 -6.75 -4.86
N GLU A 88 -6.74 -7.07 -5.88
CA GLU A 88 -7.97 -7.87 -5.74
C GLU A 88 -7.69 -9.31 -5.31
N HIS A 89 -6.53 -9.87 -5.67
CA HIS A 89 -6.15 -11.25 -5.31
C HIS A 89 -5.53 -11.37 -3.90
N ILE A 90 -5.37 -10.25 -3.19
CA ILE A 90 -5.01 -10.27 -1.77
C ILE A 90 -6.13 -10.90 -0.96
N ASP A 91 -7.39 -10.46 -1.17
CA ASP A 91 -8.54 -10.94 -0.40
C ASP A 91 -8.75 -12.46 -0.54
N PRO A 92 -8.75 -13.06 -1.75
CA PRO A 92 -8.79 -14.50 -1.91
C PRO A 92 -7.70 -15.26 -1.13
N ILE A 93 -6.46 -14.77 -1.10
CA ILE A 93 -5.37 -15.38 -0.33
C ILE A 93 -5.63 -15.27 1.18
N LEU A 94 -6.22 -14.15 1.63
CA LEU A 94 -6.55 -13.95 3.04
C LEU A 94 -7.77 -14.76 3.51
N TYR A 95 -8.82 -14.84 2.70
CA TYR A 95 -10.11 -15.41 3.11
C TYR A 95 -10.30 -16.87 2.70
N THR A 96 -9.46 -17.41 1.81
CA THR A 96 -9.48 -18.83 1.48
C THR A 96 -8.69 -19.61 2.53
N GLU A 97 -9.38 -20.41 3.35
CA GLU A 97 -8.70 -21.28 4.30
C GLU A 97 -8.03 -22.47 3.60
N PRO A 98 -6.84 -22.91 4.06
CA PRO A 98 -6.23 -24.15 3.61
C PRO A 98 -7.07 -25.35 4.08
N HIS A 99 -7.16 -26.38 3.23
CA HIS A 99 -7.78 -27.65 3.61
C HIS A 99 -6.82 -28.49 4.47
N GLU A 100 -7.36 -29.47 5.20
CA GLU A 100 -6.53 -30.42 5.95
C GLU A 100 -5.55 -31.15 5.01
N ASN A 101 -4.27 -31.16 5.37
CA ASN A 101 -3.16 -31.75 4.62
C ASN A 101 -2.94 -31.17 3.21
N GLU A 102 -3.46 -29.98 2.92
CA GLU A 102 -3.16 -29.26 1.69
C GLU A 102 -1.72 -28.73 1.73
N THR A 103 -0.98 -28.87 0.63
CA THR A 103 0.33 -28.22 0.50
C THR A 103 0.17 -26.72 0.32
N PHE A 104 1.19 -25.94 0.67
CA PHE A 104 1.15 -24.49 0.51
C PHE A 104 0.92 -24.10 -0.95
N GLU A 105 1.55 -24.80 -1.89
CA GLU A 105 1.37 -24.63 -3.34
C GLU A 105 -0.09 -24.82 -3.75
N SER A 106 -0.70 -25.94 -3.34
CA SER A 106 -2.08 -26.27 -3.73
C SER A 106 -3.06 -25.25 -3.15
N TRP A 107 -2.86 -24.84 -1.90
CA TRP A 107 -3.67 -23.83 -1.24
C TRP A 107 -3.61 -22.49 -1.97
N ILE A 108 -2.40 -21.96 -2.21
CA ILE A 108 -2.26 -20.63 -2.80
C ILE A 108 -2.66 -20.62 -4.28
N SER A 109 -2.43 -21.71 -5.01
CA SER A 109 -2.91 -21.88 -6.38
C SER A 109 -4.43 -21.86 -6.43
N ARG A 110 -5.11 -22.55 -5.50
CA ARG A 110 -6.58 -22.53 -5.38
C ARG A 110 -7.09 -21.13 -5.01
N ALA A 111 -6.44 -20.46 -4.07
CA ALA A 111 -6.79 -19.09 -3.68
C ALA A 111 -6.63 -18.08 -4.83
N THR A 112 -5.71 -18.33 -5.77
CA THR A 112 -5.47 -17.51 -6.96
C THR A 112 -6.18 -18.00 -8.22
N GLY A 113 -7.17 -18.90 -8.08
CA GLY A 113 -7.96 -19.38 -9.22
C GLY A 113 -7.19 -20.27 -10.22
N GLY A 114 -6.00 -20.76 -9.84
CA GLY A 114 -5.13 -21.58 -10.68
C GLY A 114 -4.27 -20.79 -11.66
N GLU A 115 -4.31 -19.45 -11.63
CA GLU A 115 -3.51 -18.59 -12.50
C GLU A 115 -2.03 -18.59 -12.09
N ARG A 116 -1.12 -18.15 -12.98
CA ARG A 116 0.27 -17.97 -12.57
C ARG A 116 0.40 -16.78 -11.65
N PHE A 117 1.06 -16.96 -10.52
CA PHE A 117 1.11 -15.96 -9.48
C PHE A 117 2.54 -15.69 -8.97
N CYS A 118 2.76 -14.49 -8.44
CA CYS A 118 3.89 -14.13 -7.59
C CYS A 118 3.35 -13.49 -6.32
N VAL A 119 3.60 -14.09 -5.18
CA VAL A 119 3.40 -13.45 -3.87
C VAL A 119 4.74 -13.06 -3.30
N ILE A 120 4.88 -11.77 -3.01
CA ILE A 120 6.06 -11.20 -2.38
C ILE A 120 5.68 -10.75 -0.98
N VAL A 121 6.38 -11.28 0.01
CA VAL A 121 6.25 -10.85 1.41
C VAL A 121 7.56 -10.20 1.81
N ASN A 122 7.52 -8.91 2.11
CA ASN A 122 8.69 -8.18 2.59
C ASN A 122 8.76 -8.29 4.13
N ASP A 123 9.96 -8.10 4.66
CA ASP A 123 10.25 -8.04 6.09
C ASP A 123 9.66 -9.23 6.87
N THR A 124 9.82 -10.45 6.33
CA THR A 124 9.17 -11.65 6.89
C THR A 124 9.62 -11.97 8.32
N GLU A 125 10.80 -11.49 8.72
CA GLU A 125 11.31 -11.56 10.08
C GLU A 125 10.45 -10.79 11.09
N ARG A 126 9.65 -9.82 10.64
CA ARG A 126 8.76 -9.06 11.52
C ARG A 126 7.51 -9.84 11.91
N TRP A 127 7.14 -10.81 11.09
CA TRP A 127 5.87 -11.53 11.17
C TRP A 127 6.05 -13.00 11.51
N SER A 128 7.29 -13.47 11.69
CA SER A 128 7.61 -14.84 12.06
C SER A 128 8.81 -14.89 13.00
N ASP A 129 8.55 -15.21 14.27
CA ASP A 129 9.59 -15.43 15.27
C ASP A 129 10.56 -16.53 14.84
N TYR A 130 10.07 -17.55 14.13
CA TYR A 130 10.91 -18.61 13.59
C TYR A 130 11.91 -18.06 12.57
N ILE A 131 11.43 -17.31 11.57
CA ILE A 131 12.30 -16.72 10.53
C ILE A 131 13.29 -15.74 11.17
N PHE A 132 12.82 -14.89 12.08
CA PHE A 132 13.66 -13.98 12.85
C PHE A 132 14.82 -14.73 13.54
N GLN A 133 14.50 -15.76 14.33
CA GLN A 133 15.49 -16.50 15.09
C GLN A 133 16.45 -17.27 14.17
N ALA A 134 15.94 -17.89 13.11
CA ALA A 134 16.73 -18.64 12.14
C ALA A 134 17.73 -17.74 11.41
N VAL A 135 17.25 -16.65 10.81
CA VAL A 135 18.09 -15.73 10.03
C VAL A 135 19.09 -15.01 10.93
N SER A 136 18.65 -14.50 12.09
CA SER A 136 19.53 -13.85 13.05
C SER A 136 20.69 -14.76 13.50
N SER A 137 20.37 -16.03 13.71
CA SER A 137 21.33 -17.06 14.11
C SER A 137 22.34 -17.41 13.02
N ILE A 138 21.85 -17.57 11.79
CA ILE A 138 22.67 -17.97 10.65
C ILE A 138 23.60 -16.82 10.22
N PHE A 139 23.10 -15.58 10.21
CA PHE A 139 23.82 -14.41 9.70
C PHE A 139 24.67 -13.65 10.74
N ASP A 140 24.63 -14.05 12.02
CA ASP A 140 25.47 -13.46 13.08
C ASP A 140 26.98 -13.42 12.73
N PRO A 141 27.60 -14.50 12.19
CA PRO A 141 29.00 -14.46 11.78
C PRO A 141 29.27 -13.44 10.65
N LEU A 142 28.34 -13.32 9.69
CA LEU A 142 28.48 -12.40 8.57
C LEU A 142 28.42 -10.94 9.04
N ARG A 143 27.50 -10.61 9.97
CA ARG A 143 27.43 -9.28 10.58
C ARG A 143 28.73 -8.89 11.29
N LYS A 144 29.38 -9.85 11.96
CA LYS A 144 30.70 -9.63 12.59
C LYS A 144 31.80 -9.33 11.57
N ILE A 145 31.76 -9.98 10.41
CA ILE A 145 32.70 -9.70 9.31
C ILE A 145 32.49 -8.29 8.77
N LEU A 146 31.24 -7.92 8.46
CA LEU A 146 30.93 -6.66 7.77
C LEU A 146 30.89 -5.43 8.69
N GLY A 147 30.77 -5.65 10.00
CA GLY A 147 30.64 -4.61 11.01
C GLY A 147 29.21 -4.59 11.57
N GLU A 148 29.05 -4.99 12.83
CA GLU A 148 27.74 -5.22 13.45
C GLU A 148 26.85 -3.96 13.49
N ARG A 149 27.48 -2.78 13.60
CA ARG A 149 26.82 -1.48 13.70
C ARG A 149 26.25 -1.02 12.35
N ASN A 150 26.90 -1.35 11.25
CA ASN A 150 26.61 -0.80 9.92
C ASN A 150 25.91 -1.81 9.02
N THR A 151 25.70 -3.04 9.52
CA THR A 151 25.12 -4.14 8.75
C THR A 151 23.71 -4.45 9.24
N PHE A 152 22.74 -4.27 8.34
CA PHE A 152 21.34 -4.64 8.51
C PHE A 152 21.00 -5.86 7.69
N ILE A 153 20.14 -6.70 8.27
CA ILE A 153 19.62 -7.88 7.60
C ILE A 153 18.12 -7.68 7.43
N GLY A 154 17.61 -7.94 6.22
CA GLY A 154 16.19 -7.96 5.91
C GLY A 154 15.84 -9.27 5.21
N THR A 155 14.59 -9.69 5.30
CA THR A 155 14.14 -10.94 4.65
C THR A 155 12.97 -10.67 3.72
N CYS A 156 12.96 -11.32 2.57
CA CYS A 156 11.89 -11.20 1.58
C CYS A 156 11.62 -12.56 0.95
N LEU A 157 10.35 -12.98 0.95
CA LEU A 157 9.90 -14.19 0.28
C LEU A 157 9.36 -13.87 -1.11
N PHE A 158 9.75 -14.70 -2.08
CA PHE A 158 9.17 -14.74 -3.41
C PHE A 158 8.57 -16.12 -3.63
N ILE A 159 7.25 -16.20 -3.78
CA ILE A 159 6.51 -17.45 -3.86
C ILE A 159 5.70 -17.48 -5.16
N GLY A 160 5.81 -18.57 -5.93
CA GLY A 160 4.89 -18.85 -7.04
C GLY A 160 5.56 -19.35 -8.31
N ASN A 161 4.81 -19.30 -9.41
CA ASN A 161 5.14 -19.82 -10.75
C ASN A 161 5.06 -18.69 -11.82
N TYR A 162 5.55 -17.51 -11.46
CA TYR A 162 5.35 -16.26 -12.18
C TYR A 162 6.17 -16.08 -13.48
N GLY A 163 7.00 -17.05 -13.85
CA GLY A 163 7.99 -16.87 -14.90
C GLY A 163 8.97 -15.77 -14.50
N TYR A 164 9.18 -14.78 -15.36
CA TYR A 164 10.07 -13.66 -15.07
C TYR A 164 9.53 -12.77 -13.94
N THR A 165 10.41 -12.28 -13.08
CA THR A 165 10.07 -11.34 -12.01
C THR A 165 9.23 -10.17 -12.58
N PRO A 166 8.02 -9.88 -12.04
CA PRO A 166 7.03 -9.03 -12.71
C PRO A 166 7.43 -7.58 -13.00
N PHE A 167 8.45 -7.06 -12.31
CA PHE A 167 8.97 -5.69 -12.50
C PHE A 167 10.14 -5.60 -13.50
N GLY A 168 10.50 -6.71 -14.14
CA GLY A 168 11.50 -6.77 -15.20
C GLY A 168 12.94 -6.74 -14.68
N VAL A 169 13.89 -6.59 -15.59
CA VAL A 169 15.31 -6.39 -15.25
C VAL A 169 15.48 -5.08 -14.48
N HIS A 170 16.08 -5.17 -13.30
CA HIS A 170 16.25 -4.04 -12.38
C HIS A 170 17.57 -4.15 -11.64
N LEU A 171 17.89 -3.08 -10.92
CA LEU A 171 19.06 -2.97 -10.06
C LEU A 171 18.58 -2.75 -8.63
N ASP A 172 19.16 -3.47 -7.67
CA ASP A 172 18.95 -3.22 -6.24
C ASP A 172 19.73 -1.96 -5.79
N ASP A 173 19.45 -1.49 -4.59
CA ASP A 173 20.17 -0.35 -4.04
C ASP A 173 21.67 -0.67 -3.86
N PRO A 174 22.56 0.34 -4.02
CA PRO A 174 24.00 0.10 -4.05
C PRO A 174 24.59 -0.41 -2.73
N TYR A 175 23.86 -0.29 -1.61
CA TYR A 175 24.31 -0.71 -0.28
C TYR A 175 23.91 -2.16 0.04
N SER A 176 23.09 -2.77 -0.80
CA SER A 176 22.48 -4.07 -0.55
C SER A 176 22.97 -5.13 -1.52
N SER A 177 23.30 -6.28 -0.95
CA SER A 177 23.48 -7.54 -1.68
C SER A 177 22.45 -8.54 -1.19
N VAL A 178 22.11 -9.54 -1.99
CA VAL A 178 21.10 -10.54 -1.62
C VAL A 178 21.72 -11.92 -1.54
N VAL A 179 21.56 -12.56 -0.38
CA VAL A 179 21.85 -13.99 -0.20
C VAL A 179 20.54 -14.75 -0.37
N HIS A 180 20.33 -15.29 -1.57
CA HIS A 180 19.11 -16.01 -1.94
C HIS A 180 19.19 -17.48 -1.52
N PHE A 181 18.34 -17.88 -0.57
CA PHE A 181 18.12 -19.27 -0.17
C PHE A 181 16.99 -19.83 -1.03
N HIS A 182 17.33 -20.73 -1.95
CA HIS A 182 16.34 -21.32 -2.85
C HIS A 182 15.67 -22.52 -2.19
N CYS A 183 14.42 -22.35 -1.75
CA CYS A 183 13.70 -23.35 -0.96
C CYS A 183 13.05 -24.41 -1.87
N GLY A 184 12.76 -24.07 -3.12
CA GLY A 184 12.19 -24.99 -4.10
C GLY A 184 10.65 -25.06 -4.02
N PRO A 185 10.03 -26.14 -4.51
CA PRO A 185 10.67 -27.39 -4.94
C PRO A 185 11.39 -27.31 -6.29
N ASN A 186 10.92 -26.46 -7.22
CA ASN A 186 11.47 -26.38 -8.58
C ASN A 186 12.59 -25.34 -8.68
N ALA A 187 13.45 -25.46 -9.70
CA ALA A 187 14.58 -24.56 -9.89
C ALA A 187 14.17 -23.15 -10.35
N LYS A 188 15.03 -22.16 -10.07
CA LYS A 188 14.94 -20.79 -10.57
C LYS A 188 16.15 -20.48 -11.46
N GLU A 189 15.92 -19.82 -12.59
CA GLU A 189 16.99 -19.23 -13.40
C GLU A 189 17.17 -17.77 -12.94
N MET A 190 18.41 -17.36 -12.64
CA MET A 190 18.77 -15.97 -12.36
C MET A 190 19.69 -15.47 -13.46
N SER A 191 19.25 -14.45 -14.18
CA SER A 191 20.00 -13.81 -15.26
C SER A 191 20.61 -12.51 -14.74
N LEU A 192 21.93 -12.37 -14.85
CA LEU A 192 22.67 -11.16 -14.45
C LEU A 192 23.23 -10.48 -15.70
N PHE A 193 23.31 -9.16 -15.67
CA PHE A 193 23.87 -8.37 -16.75
C PHE A 193 24.99 -7.48 -16.22
N ASP A 194 26.09 -7.45 -16.96
CA ASP A 194 27.13 -6.45 -16.75
C ASP A 194 26.54 -5.05 -16.96
N LYS A 195 26.83 -4.14 -16.02
CA LYS A 195 26.24 -2.80 -16.00
C LYS A 195 26.58 -2.01 -17.26
N ASP A 196 27.85 -2.00 -17.66
CA ASP A 196 28.31 -1.19 -18.78
C ASP A 196 27.74 -1.70 -20.11
N ILE A 197 27.61 -3.03 -20.26
CA ILE A 197 26.98 -3.64 -21.43
C ILE A 197 25.47 -3.33 -21.44
N PHE A 198 24.79 -3.51 -20.31
CA PHE A 198 23.34 -3.31 -20.20
C PHE A 198 22.96 -1.85 -20.51
N GLU A 199 23.72 -0.88 -19.99
CA GLU A 199 23.50 0.54 -20.26
C GLU A 199 23.80 0.90 -21.72
N LYS A 200 24.85 0.34 -22.33
CA LYS A 200 25.19 0.59 -23.75
C LYS A 200 24.12 0.13 -24.74
N ILE A 201 23.39 -0.94 -24.44
CA ILE A 201 22.34 -1.48 -25.32
C ILE A 201 20.96 -0.86 -25.03
N ASP A 202 20.89 0.16 -24.18
CA ASP A 202 19.63 0.72 -23.66
C ASP A 202 18.74 -0.37 -23.05
N GLY A 203 19.36 -1.26 -22.25
CA GLY A 203 18.73 -2.46 -21.72
C GLY A 203 17.48 -2.17 -20.89
N ILE A 204 17.43 -1.00 -20.24
CA ILE A 204 16.29 -0.58 -19.42
C ILE A 204 15.00 -0.44 -20.25
N LYS A 205 15.10 0.00 -21.51
CA LYS A 205 13.98 0.07 -22.45
C LYS A 205 13.43 -1.32 -22.78
N TYR A 206 14.27 -2.34 -22.72
CA TYR A 206 13.92 -3.73 -23.01
C TYR A 206 13.78 -4.59 -21.76
N ARG A 207 13.67 -4.00 -20.55
CA ARG A 207 13.70 -4.74 -19.28
C ARG A 207 12.63 -5.83 -19.10
N PHE A 208 11.57 -5.81 -19.90
CA PHE A 208 10.52 -6.85 -19.93
C PHE A 208 10.64 -7.81 -21.11
N ASN A 209 11.61 -7.60 -22.01
CA ASN A 209 11.81 -8.38 -23.22
C ASN A 209 13.10 -9.22 -23.10
N MET A 210 12.98 -10.38 -22.46
CA MET A 210 14.11 -11.28 -22.25
C MET A 210 14.62 -11.94 -23.53
N GLU A 211 13.83 -12.04 -24.59
CA GLU A 211 14.32 -12.55 -25.88
C GLU A 211 15.44 -11.67 -26.44
N LYS A 212 15.31 -10.35 -26.29
CA LYS A 212 16.35 -9.37 -26.72
C LYS A 212 17.54 -9.32 -25.78
N LEU A 213 17.31 -9.51 -24.48
CA LEU A 213 18.33 -9.34 -23.46
C LEU A 213 19.16 -10.60 -23.21
N ARG A 214 18.59 -11.80 -23.42
CA ARG A 214 19.22 -13.10 -23.16
C ARG A 214 20.66 -13.25 -23.72
N PRO A 215 21.01 -12.74 -24.91
CA PRO A 215 22.38 -12.82 -25.42
C PRO A 215 23.45 -12.11 -24.57
N TYR A 216 23.05 -11.17 -23.72
CA TYR A 216 23.93 -10.35 -22.87
C TYR A 216 23.91 -10.78 -21.39
N ALA A 217 23.20 -11.87 -21.09
CA ALA A 217 22.95 -12.31 -19.72
C ALA A 217 23.83 -13.50 -19.32
N ASP A 218 24.41 -13.44 -18.13
CA ASP A 218 24.98 -14.58 -17.44
C ASP A 218 23.87 -15.30 -16.66
N ASN A 219 23.58 -16.55 -17.05
CA ASN A 219 22.43 -17.30 -16.51
C ASN A 219 22.88 -18.35 -15.49
N TRP A 220 22.22 -18.36 -14.33
CA TRP A 220 22.51 -19.23 -13.21
C TRP A 220 21.29 -20.06 -12.85
N ILE A 221 21.43 -21.38 -12.79
CA ILE A 221 20.34 -22.28 -12.35
C ILE A 221 20.52 -22.60 -10.87
N ILE A 222 19.54 -22.17 -10.08
CA ILE A 222 19.50 -22.28 -8.63
C ILE A 222 18.47 -23.36 -8.26
N GLU A 223 18.90 -24.42 -7.59
CA GLU A 223 18.10 -25.59 -7.24
C GLU A 223 17.75 -25.60 -5.75
N ALA A 224 16.78 -26.43 -5.35
CA ALA A 224 16.34 -26.51 -3.96
C ALA A 224 17.51 -26.86 -3.02
N GLY A 225 17.72 -26.03 -2.00
CA GLY A 225 18.83 -26.17 -1.05
C GLY A 225 20.10 -25.42 -1.46
N ASP A 226 20.13 -24.75 -2.61
CA ASP A 226 21.24 -23.89 -3.02
C ASP A 226 21.17 -22.50 -2.38
N ILE A 227 22.34 -21.89 -2.15
CA ILE A 227 22.45 -20.46 -1.85
C ILE A 227 23.06 -19.75 -3.05
N PHE A 228 22.41 -18.70 -3.53
CA PHE A 228 22.94 -17.80 -4.55
C PHE A 228 23.20 -16.41 -3.97
N ILE A 229 24.43 -15.92 -4.09
CA ILE A 229 24.81 -14.57 -3.70
C ILE A 229 24.68 -13.69 -4.94
N LEU A 230 23.69 -12.81 -4.92
CA LEU A 230 23.47 -11.74 -5.87
C LEU A 230 24.18 -10.47 -5.36
N PRO A 231 25.24 -10.02 -6.04
CA PRO A 231 25.96 -8.81 -5.65
C PRO A 231 25.13 -7.55 -5.85
N SER A 232 25.50 -6.48 -5.14
CA SER A 232 25.09 -5.13 -5.51
C SER A 232 25.57 -4.80 -6.94
N HIS A 233 24.95 -3.80 -7.57
CA HIS A 233 25.33 -3.25 -8.87
C HIS A 233 25.18 -4.16 -10.09
N HIS A 234 24.57 -5.34 -9.96
CA HIS A 234 24.21 -6.17 -11.11
C HIS A 234 22.75 -6.00 -11.48
N TYR A 235 22.50 -5.60 -12.73
CA TYR A 235 21.17 -5.72 -13.30
C TYR A 235 20.79 -7.20 -13.33
N HIS A 236 19.58 -7.53 -12.90
CA HIS A 236 19.19 -8.93 -12.81
C HIS A 236 17.69 -9.13 -12.98
N ILE A 237 17.33 -10.38 -13.30
CA ILE A 237 15.95 -10.85 -13.34
C ILE A 237 15.91 -12.35 -13.02
N GLY A 238 14.93 -12.75 -12.23
CA GLY A 238 14.69 -14.15 -11.93
C GLY A 238 13.58 -14.72 -12.80
N ASN A 239 13.70 -15.97 -13.24
CA ASN A 239 12.68 -16.72 -13.95
C ASN A 239 12.29 -17.97 -13.15
N THR A 240 11.00 -18.08 -12.83
CA THR A 240 10.40 -19.15 -12.03
C THR A 240 9.18 -19.70 -12.76
N PRO A 241 9.37 -20.56 -13.78
CA PRO A 241 8.27 -21.04 -14.64
C PRO A 241 7.36 -22.07 -13.94
N GLN A 242 7.87 -22.75 -12.92
CA GLN A 242 7.14 -23.70 -12.09
C GLN A 242 7.11 -23.18 -10.65
N TYR A 243 6.19 -23.66 -9.83
CA TYR A 243 6.06 -23.22 -8.45
C TYR A 243 7.38 -23.38 -7.70
N SER A 244 7.81 -22.30 -7.07
CA SER A 244 8.96 -22.30 -6.18
C SER A 244 8.84 -21.19 -5.14
N VAL A 245 9.52 -21.41 -4.02
CA VAL A 245 9.75 -20.46 -2.94
C VAL A 245 11.23 -20.09 -2.90
N GLY A 246 11.52 -18.79 -2.90
CA GLY A 246 12.85 -18.25 -2.69
C GLY A 246 12.85 -17.26 -1.53
N MET A 247 13.78 -17.44 -0.60
CA MET A 247 14.00 -16.52 0.52
C MET A 247 15.22 -15.64 0.21
N GLY A 248 14.97 -14.40 -0.19
CA GLY A 248 16.00 -13.39 -0.35
C GLY A 248 16.37 -12.79 1.00
N ILE A 249 17.61 -12.98 1.45
CA ILE A 249 18.14 -12.30 2.63
C ILE A 249 18.96 -11.10 2.16
N VAL A 250 18.43 -9.90 2.40
CA VAL A 250 19.09 -8.65 2.06
C VAL A 250 20.16 -8.37 3.10
N VAL A 251 21.41 -8.28 2.67
CA VAL A 251 22.56 -7.86 3.48
C VAL A 251 22.89 -6.44 3.07
N ASN A 252 22.48 -5.48 3.89
CA ASN A 252 22.66 -4.06 3.66
C ASN A 252 23.79 -3.54 4.55
N LYS A 253 24.77 -2.87 3.94
CA LYS A 253 25.94 -2.28 4.63
C LYS A 253 25.97 -0.78 4.41
N GLU A 254 25.64 -0.01 5.43
CA GLU A 254 25.55 1.45 5.37
C GLU A 254 26.90 2.14 5.61
N THR A 255 27.07 3.35 5.03
CA THR A 255 28.15 4.27 5.45
C THR A 255 27.81 4.90 6.81
N GLU A 256 28.80 5.39 7.55
CA GLU A 256 28.53 6.05 8.85
C GLU A 256 27.54 7.21 8.71
N ASP A 257 27.74 8.11 7.74
CA ASP A 257 26.87 9.27 7.56
C ASP A 257 25.41 8.87 7.23
N ARG A 258 25.24 7.85 6.38
CA ARG A 258 23.91 7.38 6.00
C ARG A 258 23.25 6.62 7.15
N LEU A 259 24.02 5.83 7.89
CA LEU A 259 23.60 5.18 9.12
C LEU A 259 23.11 6.21 10.15
N GLU A 260 23.88 7.25 10.43
CA GLU A 260 23.51 8.28 11.40
C GLU A 260 22.18 8.95 11.03
N ASN A 261 22.04 9.37 9.78
CA ASN A 261 20.81 9.96 9.27
C ASN A 261 19.62 8.99 9.36
N MET A 262 19.82 7.72 9.02
CA MET A 262 18.78 6.71 9.10
C MET A 262 18.34 6.46 10.55
N LEU A 263 19.28 6.29 11.48
CA LEU A 263 19.01 6.05 12.90
C LEU A 263 18.27 7.23 13.54
N ILE A 264 18.66 8.47 13.20
CA ILE A 264 17.96 9.68 13.65
C ILE A 264 16.54 9.67 13.11
N ASN A 265 16.35 9.54 11.79
CA ASN A 265 15.03 9.59 11.17
C ASN A 265 14.09 8.51 11.73
N LYS A 266 14.58 7.29 11.90
CA LYS A 266 13.82 6.18 12.47
C LYS A 266 13.54 6.37 13.96
N GLY A 267 14.50 6.87 14.73
CA GLY A 267 14.32 7.17 16.15
C GLY A 267 13.30 8.27 16.41
N ILE A 268 13.31 9.32 15.56
CA ILE A 268 12.31 10.39 15.59
C ILE A 268 10.94 9.84 15.25
N ALA A 269 10.82 9.13 14.12
CA ALA A 269 9.55 8.55 13.68
C ALA A 269 8.95 7.63 14.75
N GLN A 270 9.78 6.76 15.35
CA GLN A 270 9.34 5.87 16.43
C GLN A 270 8.93 6.64 17.69
N SER A 271 9.64 7.71 18.05
CA SER A 271 9.29 8.53 19.20
C SER A 271 7.96 9.23 18.98
N ILE A 272 7.75 9.82 17.79
CA ILE A 272 6.49 10.47 17.40
C ILE A 272 5.34 9.47 17.44
N ALA A 273 5.54 8.27 16.87
CA ALA A 273 4.52 7.23 16.89
C ALA A 273 4.15 6.78 18.33
N LYS A 274 5.12 6.74 19.26
CA LYS A 274 4.89 6.28 20.64
C LYS A 274 4.26 7.32 21.56
N LYS A 275 4.62 8.60 21.39
CA LYS A 275 4.28 9.65 22.35
C LYS A 275 3.43 10.76 21.75
N GLY A 276 3.37 10.90 20.42
CA GLY A 276 2.87 12.09 19.76
C GLY A 276 3.88 13.24 19.81
N ILE A 277 3.83 14.10 18.78
CA ILE A 277 4.82 15.19 18.62
C ILE A 277 4.72 16.24 19.75
N ASP A 278 3.52 16.60 20.18
CA ASP A 278 3.31 17.65 21.19
C ASP A 278 3.83 17.22 22.57
N ASN A 279 3.62 15.96 22.95
CA ASN A 279 4.14 15.43 24.22
C ASN A 279 5.68 15.36 24.22
N LEU A 280 6.29 15.05 23.08
CA LEU A 280 7.75 15.07 22.95
C LEU A 280 8.30 16.48 23.10
N ILE A 281 7.62 17.48 22.50
CA ILE A 281 8.01 18.89 22.61
C ILE A 281 7.89 19.33 24.07
N ALA A 282 6.75 19.07 24.72
CA ALA A 282 6.53 19.43 26.13
C ALA A 282 7.57 18.79 27.07
N GLU A 283 7.91 17.51 26.86
CA GLU A 283 8.93 16.81 27.65
C GLU A 283 10.33 17.40 27.40
N ALA A 284 10.65 17.77 26.16
CA ALA A 284 11.92 18.40 25.82
C ALA A 284 12.04 19.81 26.44
N GLU A 285 10.96 20.58 26.44
CA GLU A 285 10.89 21.91 27.06
C GLU A 285 11.01 21.82 28.58
N GLU A 286 10.28 20.91 29.23
CA GLU A 286 10.33 20.69 30.69
C GLU A 286 11.74 20.30 31.14
N LYS A 287 12.39 19.42 30.38
CA LYS A 287 13.74 18.91 30.69
C LYS A 287 14.87 19.78 30.15
N ASN A 288 14.55 20.89 29.48
CA ASN A 288 15.49 21.79 28.84
C ASN A 288 16.49 21.05 27.91
N ILE A 289 16.00 20.08 27.13
CA ILE A 289 16.80 19.25 26.24
C ILE A 289 17.10 20.02 24.96
N SER A 290 18.37 20.14 24.59
CA SER A 290 18.74 20.75 23.31
C SER A 290 18.32 19.88 22.13
N LEU A 291 18.05 20.48 20.97
CA LEU A 291 17.78 19.72 19.74
C LEU A 291 18.90 18.69 19.45
N SER A 292 20.16 19.07 19.68
CA SER A 292 21.29 18.16 19.46
C SER A 292 21.28 16.94 20.39
N ASP A 293 20.88 17.11 21.64
CA ASP A 293 20.81 16.01 22.60
C ASP A 293 19.58 15.14 22.35
N TRP A 294 18.47 15.75 21.93
CA TRP A 294 17.28 15.01 21.52
C TRP A 294 17.53 14.15 20.27
N LEU A 295 18.22 14.67 19.26
CA LEU A 295 18.60 13.91 18.07
C LEU A 295 19.53 12.73 18.43
N ARG A 296 20.52 12.95 19.30
CA ARG A 296 21.41 11.88 19.81
C ARG A 296 20.64 10.83 20.61
N ALA A 297 19.77 11.24 21.53
CA ALA A 297 18.97 10.32 22.32
C ALA A 297 18.03 9.48 21.46
N SER A 298 17.41 10.10 20.44
CA SER A 298 16.55 9.41 19.47
C SER A 298 17.33 8.38 18.65
N ARG A 299 18.52 8.77 18.17
CA ARG A 299 19.46 7.87 17.48
C ARG A 299 19.85 6.69 18.37
N ASP A 300 20.29 6.96 19.60
CA ASP A 300 20.83 5.93 20.52
C ASP A 300 19.76 4.96 20.99
N SER A 301 18.54 5.46 21.23
CA SER A 301 17.37 4.65 21.56
C SER A 301 17.02 3.66 20.45
N TYR A 302 16.93 4.14 19.21
CA TYR A 302 16.64 3.27 18.06
C TYR A 302 17.78 2.30 17.79
N PHE A 303 19.03 2.76 17.85
CA PHE A 303 20.21 1.91 17.69
C PHE A 303 20.25 0.77 18.70
N THR A 304 19.98 1.06 19.98
CA THR A 304 19.92 0.04 21.04
C THR A 304 18.85 -1.00 20.73
N SER A 305 17.65 -0.56 20.35
CA SER A 305 16.55 -1.46 19.99
C SER A 305 16.89 -2.35 18.79
N LEU A 306 17.60 -1.82 17.80
CA LEU A 306 18.01 -2.55 16.60
C LEU A 306 19.13 -3.56 16.91
N TYR A 307 20.05 -3.21 17.82
CA TYR A 307 21.12 -4.10 18.27
C TYR A 307 20.58 -5.26 19.11
N GLU A 308 19.62 -5.02 20.01
CA GLU A 308 18.90 -6.08 20.75
C GLU A 308 18.25 -7.10 19.80
N LYS A 309 17.82 -6.63 18.62
CA LYS A 309 17.23 -7.45 17.55
C LYS A 309 18.26 -7.99 16.56
N ARG A 310 19.55 -7.82 16.86
CA ARG A 310 20.67 -8.32 16.06
C ARG A 310 20.61 -7.84 14.60
N GLY A 311 20.29 -6.56 14.41
CA GLY A 311 20.31 -5.90 13.10
C GLY A 311 19.09 -6.18 12.22
N LEU A 312 18.06 -6.84 12.75
CA LEU A 312 16.77 -7.03 12.09
C LEU A 312 15.80 -5.91 12.48
N PRO A 313 15.10 -5.28 11.53
CA PRO A 313 14.04 -4.33 11.85
C PRO A 313 12.86 -5.05 12.53
N LYS A 314 12.11 -4.34 13.39
CA LYS A 314 10.86 -4.88 14.00
C LYS A 314 9.66 -4.18 13.40
N ALA A 315 8.54 -4.87 13.31
CA ALA A 315 7.25 -4.19 13.31
C ALA A 315 7.10 -3.43 14.64
N ASP A 316 6.53 -2.22 14.59
CA ASP A 316 6.04 -1.61 15.82
C ASP A 316 4.97 -2.55 16.41
N GLN A 317 4.98 -2.75 17.73
CA GLN A 317 3.99 -3.60 18.37
C GLN A 317 2.61 -2.97 18.20
N SER A 318 1.87 -3.42 17.19
CA SER A 318 0.41 -3.51 17.29
C SER A 318 0.13 -4.39 18.51
N LYS A 319 -0.59 -3.86 19.49
CA LYS A 319 -0.96 -4.62 20.69
C LYS A 319 -1.89 -5.75 20.24
N LEU A 320 -1.36 -6.96 20.17
CA LEU A 320 -2.16 -8.20 20.11
C LEU A 320 -3.04 -8.29 21.37
N LEU A 321 -4.33 -8.02 21.21
CA LEU A 321 -5.36 -8.49 22.14
C LEU A 321 -5.49 -10.00 21.94
N HIS A 322 -5.19 -10.78 22.98
CA HIS A 322 -5.54 -12.19 23.04
C HIS A 322 -7.06 -12.33 22.93
N PHE A 323 -7.54 -13.19 22.04
CA PHE A 323 -8.95 -13.53 21.94
C PHE A 323 -9.17 -15.03 22.16
N ASP A 324 -9.93 -15.32 23.20
CA ASP A 324 -10.62 -16.59 23.41
C ASP A 324 -11.86 -16.64 22.53
N GLU A 325 -12.08 -17.78 21.88
CA GLU A 325 -13.33 -18.10 21.20
C GLU A 325 -14.32 -18.71 22.20
N GLN A 326 -15.44 -18.03 22.47
CA GLN A 326 -16.70 -18.72 22.74
C GLN A 326 -17.95 -17.82 22.71
N ALA A 327 -18.97 -18.39 22.07
CA ALA A 327 -20.41 -18.20 22.23
C ALA A 327 -21.06 -16.83 21.87
N ALA A 328 -22.29 -16.95 21.37
CA ALA A 328 -23.13 -15.86 20.88
C ALA A 328 -23.54 -14.93 22.03
N GLU A 329 -22.94 -13.73 22.08
CA GLU A 329 -23.26 -12.69 23.06
C GLU A 329 -23.53 -11.34 22.38
N GLU A 330 -24.29 -10.49 23.08
CA GLU A 330 -24.64 -9.12 22.71
C GLU A 330 -23.44 -8.34 22.15
N ILE A 331 -23.66 -7.60 21.06
CA ILE A 331 -22.62 -6.79 20.43
C ILE A 331 -22.39 -5.55 21.31
N THR A 332 -21.42 -5.62 22.21
CA THR A 332 -21.11 -4.55 23.16
C THR A 332 -19.74 -3.93 22.90
N LYS A 333 -18.91 -4.55 22.06
CA LYS A 333 -17.57 -4.08 21.69
C LYS A 333 -17.41 -3.92 20.19
N LEU A 334 -16.52 -3.00 19.77
CA LEU A 334 -16.28 -2.76 18.35
C LEU A 334 -15.74 -4.01 17.65
N ASP A 335 -14.73 -4.68 18.24
CA ASP A 335 -14.12 -5.88 17.66
C ASP A 335 -15.13 -7.04 17.47
N GLN A 336 -16.19 -7.09 18.28
CA GLN A 336 -17.28 -8.07 18.11
C GLN A 336 -18.12 -7.73 16.88
N LEU A 337 -18.48 -6.45 16.74
CA LEU A 337 -19.23 -5.96 15.58
C LEU A 337 -18.44 -6.22 14.28
N GLU A 338 -17.14 -5.90 14.29
CA GLU A 338 -16.24 -6.11 13.15
C GLU A 338 -16.17 -7.59 12.74
N LYS A 339 -16.01 -8.51 13.69
CA LYS A 339 -15.99 -9.96 13.42
C LYS A 339 -17.29 -10.44 12.80
N ILE A 340 -18.43 -10.02 13.35
CA ILE A 340 -19.75 -10.43 12.85
C ILE A 340 -19.99 -9.88 11.45
N ILE A 341 -19.64 -8.62 11.22
CA ILE A 341 -19.79 -7.98 9.90
C ILE A 341 -18.87 -8.62 8.88
N THR A 342 -17.59 -8.82 9.20
CA THR A 342 -16.62 -9.47 8.32
C THR A 342 -17.09 -10.86 7.92
N LYS A 343 -17.55 -11.67 8.89
CA LYS A 343 -18.12 -12.99 8.63
C LYS A 343 -19.37 -12.90 7.76
N LYS A 344 -20.31 -12.00 8.09
CA LYS A 344 -21.56 -11.85 7.34
C LYS A 344 -21.31 -11.46 5.89
N MET A 345 -20.38 -10.53 5.64
CA MET A 345 -20.00 -10.15 4.29
C MET A 345 -19.31 -11.31 3.56
N ALA A 346 -18.40 -12.04 4.22
CA ALA A 346 -17.73 -13.19 3.63
C ALA A 346 -18.74 -14.29 3.21
N ASP A 347 -19.69 -14.61 4.09
CA ASP A 347 -20.77 -15.58 3.82
C ASP A 347 -21.69 -15.16 2.64
N ASN A 348 -21.68 -13.87 2.28
CA ASN A 348 -22.51 -13.29 1.22
C ASN A 348 -21.67 -12.71 0.05
N GLY A 349 -20.45 -13.24 -0.17
CA GLY A 349 -19.63 -12.87 -1.34
C GLY A 349 -19.15 -11.41 -1.34
N GLY A 350 -19.01 -10.79 -0.17
CA GLY A 350 -18.60 -9.40 -0.01
C GLY A 350 -19.71 -8.37 -0.20
N ASP A 351 -20.98 -8.81 -0.28
CA ASP A 351 -22.13 -7.91 -0.42
C ASP A 351 -22.30 -7.02 0.81
N PHE A 352 -22.22 -5.70 0.62
CA PHE A 352 -22.43 -4.71 1.66
C PHE A 352 -23.86 -4.77 2.21
N TRP A 353 -24.88 -5.04 1.39
CA TRP A 353 -26.27 -5.02 1.85
C TRP A 353 -26.57 -6.12 2.88
N SER A 354 -25.80 -7.22 2.86
CA SER A 354 -25.89 -8.31 3.83
C SER A 354 -25.67 -7.89 5.30
N VAL A 355 -24.97 -6.77 5.54
CA VAL A 355 -24.68 -6.28 6.90
C VAL A 355 -25.88 -5.61 7.56
N GLY A 356 -26.92 -5.26 6.80
CA GLY A 356 -28.13 -4.62 7.32
C GLY A 356 -28.82 -5.46 8.40
N GLU A 357 -28.78 -6.80 8.29
CA GLU A 357 -29.33 -7.70 9.32
C GLU A 357 -28.59 -7.63 10.66
N VAL A 358 -27.28 -7.31 10.62
CA VAL A 358 -26.44 -7.16 11.82
C VAL A 358 -26.68 -5.78 12.42
N LEU A 359 -26.62 -4.74 11.60
CA LEU A 359 -26.83 -3.35 12.03
C LEU A 359 -28.24 -3.13 12.58
N GLY A 360 -29.26 -3.78 12.00
CA GLY A 360 -30.65 -3.67 12.45
C GLY A 360 -30.91 -4.30 13.82
N LYS A 361 -29.96 -5.09 14.36
CA LYS A 361 -30.03 -5.67 15.71
C LYS A 361 -29.34 -4.80 16.76
N LEU A 362 -28.60 -3.77 16.36
CA LEU A 362 -27.94 -2.88 17.31
C LEU A 362 -28.99 -2.05 18.05
N SER A 363 -29.08 -2.26 19.35
CA SER A 363 -29.81 -1.36 20.23
C SER A 363 -28.99 -0.11 20.53
N ARG A 364 -29.66 0.93 21.02
CA ARG A 364 -29.00 2.14 21.52
C ARG A 364 -27.94 1.82 22.57
N ASP A 365 -28.21 0.88 23.46
CA ASP A 365 -27.27 0.51 24.53
C ASP A 365 -26.05 -0.21 23.94
N ASN A 366 -26.22 -1.07 22.93
CA ASN A 366 -25.11 -1.67 22.19
C ASN A 366 -24.21 -0.61 21.53
N ILE A 367 -24.81 0.41 20.91
CA ILE A 367 -24.06 1.50 20.27
C ILE A 367 -23.29 2.30 21.32
N ILE A 368 -23.88 2.56 22.48
CA ILE A 368 -23.21 3.26 23.59
C ILE A 368 -22.03 2.44 24.11
N ASP A 369 -22.20 1.14 24.28
CA ASP A 369 -21.12 0.26 24.77
C ASP A 369 -19.95 0.21 23.78
N ILE A 370 -20.23 0.13 22.48
CA ILE A 370 -19.21 0.20 21.41
C ILE A 370 -18.46 1.54 21.47
N LEU A 371 -19.17 2.66 21.65
CA LEU A 371 -18.54 3.98 21.77
C LEU A 371 -17.72 4.13 23.05
N ASN A 372 -18.15 3.52 24.16
CA ASN A 372 -17.39 3.51 25.41
C ASN A 372 -16.11 2.66 25.27
N ASP A 373 -16.18 1.48 24.63
CA ASP A 373 -15.02 0.62 24.35
C ASP A 373 -13.92 1.39 23.57
N LEU A 374 -14.31 2.16 22.55
CA LEU A 374 -13.41 3.03 21.79
C LEU A 374 -12.71 4.09 22.66
N LEU A 375 -13.46 4.72 23.57
CA LEU A 375 -12.92 5.75 24.47
C LEU A 375 -11.94 5.13 25.48
N GLU A 376 -12.28 3.97 26.03
CA GLU A 376 -11.42 3.24 26.97
C GLU A 376 -10.10 2.79 26.31
N LYS A 377 -10.16 2.33 25.05
CA LYS A 377 -8.98 1.89 24.28
C LYS A 377 -8.13 3.03 23.70
N LYS A 378 -8.61 4.29 23.74
CA LYS A 378 -7.98 5.48 23.13
C LYS A 378 -7.77 5.40 21.61
N GLU A 379 -8.53 4.55 20.92
CA GLU A 379 -8.32 4.27 19.49
C GLU A 379 -8.64 5.46 18.58
N ILE A 380 -9.54 6.36 19.01
CA ILE A 380 -9.92 7.57 18.27
C ILE A 380 -8.79 8.63 18.30
N THR A 381 -8.04 8.74 19.40
CA THR A 381 -6.99 9.77 19.57
C THR A 381 -5.66 9.40 18.91
N ASP A 382 -5.39 8.11 18.71
CA ASP A 382 -4.12 7.63 18.16
C ASP A 382 -4.11 7.59 16.61
N LYS A 383 -5.27 7.73 15.96
CA LYS A 383 -5.45 7.62 14.50
C LYS A 383 -6.04 8.92 13.91
N TYR A 384 -5.22 9.96 13.75
CA TYR A 384 -5.61 11.27 13.20
C TYR A 384 -6.28 11.21 11.81
N GLU A 385 -6.04 10.17 11.01
CA GLU A 385 -6.67 9.98 9.69
C GLU A 385 -8.17 9.65 9.74
N LEU A 386 -8.71 9.38 10.94
CA LEU A 386 -10.12 9.08 11.19
C LEU A 386 -10.97 10.32 11.53
N LEU A 387 -10.36 11.50 11.64
CA LEU A 387 -11.03 12.75 11.99
C LEU A 387 -11.23 13.62 10.76
N SER A 388 -12.48 14.02 10.50
CA SER A 388 -12.81 15.19 9.67
C SER A 388 -13.65 16.16 10.51
N GLU A 389 -13.79 17.41 10.05
CA GLU A 389 -14.48 18.47 10.82
C GLU A 389 -15.88 18.07 11.31
N ASP A 390 -16.60 17.24 10.53
CA ASP A 390 -17.99 16.87 10.78
C ASP A 390 -18.21 15.35 10.99
N SER A 391 -17.16 14.52 10.91
CA SER A 391 -17.29 13.07 11.10
C SER A 391 -16.09 12.42 11.76
N ILE A 392 -16.37 11.41 12.57
CA ILE A 392 -15.39 10.57 13.25
C ILE A 392 -15.56 9.16 12.73
N TYR A 393 -14.58 8.66 11.98
CA TYR A 393 -14.55 7.25 11.62
C TYR A 393 -14.23 6.41 12.85
N ILE A 394 -15.13 5.49 13.14
CA ILE A 394 -14.99 4.49 14.20
C ILE A 394 -14.24 3.28 13.67
N HIS A 395 -14.58 2.86 12.45
CA HIS A 395 -13.96 1.74 11.77
C HIS A 395 -13.83 2.03 10.28
N ARG A 396 -12.77 1.51 9.67
CA ARG A 396 -12.55 1.56 8.23
C ARG A 396 -12.02 0.21 7.77
N GLN A 397 -12.64 -0.34 6.74
CA GLN A 397 -12.19 -1.57 6.08
C GLN A 397 -12.78 -1.55 4.67
N LYS A 398 -11.97 -1.86 3.66
CA LYS A 398 -12.27 -1.76 2.21
C LYS A 398 -13.75 -1.61 1.79
N ASN A 399 -14.61 -2.58 2.14
CA ASN A 399 -16.03 -2.60 1.77
C ASN A 399 -17.03 -2.32 2.91
N PHE A 400 -16.57 -2.05 4.14
CA PHE A 400 -17.39 -1.65 5.27
C PHE A 400 -16.67 -0.61 6.14
N ASN A 401 -17.26 0.57 6.24
CA ASN A 401 -16.74 1.66 7.05
C ASN A 401 -17.85 2.08 8.02
N LEU A 402 -17.49 2.42 9.26
CA LEU A 402 -18.41 2.88 10.28
C LEU A 402 -17.94 4.25 10.79
N LEU A 403 -18.83 5.22 10.82
CA LEU A 403 -18.53 6.57 11.29
C LEU A 403 -19.68 7.16 12.09
N VAL A 404 -19.35 8.10 12.96
CA VAL A 404 -20.28 9.04 13.56
C VAL A 404 -20.22 10.33 12.77
N ARG A 405 -21.38 10.80 12.28
CA ARG A 405 -21.50 12.08 11.59
C ARG A 405 -22.31 13.06 12.41
N PHE A 406 -21.71 14.21 12.71
CA PHE A 406 -22.42 15.30 13.36
C PHE A 406 -23.25 16.07 12.33
N ILE A 407 -24.41 16.54 12.76
CA ILE A 407 -25.31 17.36 11.95
C ILE A 407 -25.20 18.79 12.45
N GLY A 408 -24.83 19.69 11.55
CA GLY A 408 -24.56 21.06 11.89
C GLY A 408 -24.66 21.97 10.69
N LYS A 409 -24.88 23.26 10.97
CA LYS A 409 -24.94 24.29 9.94
C LYS A 409 -23.58 24.41 9.27
N THR A 410 -23.55 24.15 7.96
CA THR A 410 -22.36 24.38 7.14
C THR A 410 -22.51 25.68 6.33
N ASN A 411 -21.39 26.38 6.12
CA ASN A 411 -21.32 27.50 5.16
C ASN A 411 -21.03 27.00 3.74
N ASN A 412 -21.05 25.69 3.51
CA ASN A 412 -20.73 25.10 2.22
C ASN A 412 -21.86 25.30 1.21
N GLU A 413 -21.61 26.09 0.17
CA GLU A 413 -22.56 26.34 -0.92
C GLU A 413 -22.74 25.14 -1.87
N LYS A 414 -22.02 24.04 -1.62
CA LYS A 414 -22.03 22.84 -2.47
C LYS A 414 -22.76 21.67 -1.80
N LEU A 415 -23.36 20.82 -2.64
CA LEU A 415 -23.90 19.50 -2.30
C LEU A 415 -23.07 18.44 -3.04
N TYR A 416 -22.68 17.40 -2.32
CA TYR A 416 -21.87 16.30 -2.84
C TYR A 416 -22.77 15.08 -3.02
N VAL A 417 -22.71 14.45 -4.19
CA VAL A 417 -23.39 13.19 -4.41
C VAL A 417 -22.74 12.10 -3.55
N ASN A 418 -23.56 11.30 -2.89
CA ASN A 418 -23.10 10.17 -2.10
C ASN A 418 -22.66 9.02 -3.02
N GLU A 419 -21.37 8.73 -3.05
CA GLU A 419 -20.76 7.67 -3.87
C GLU A 419 -20.78 6.29 -3.19
N PHE A 420 -21.37 6.18 -1.99
CA PHE A 420 -21.35 4.97 -1.17
C PHE A 420 -22.76 4.40 -0.97
N ASP A 421 -22.87 3.07 -0.97
CA ASP A 421 -24.05 2.42 -0.39
C ASP A 421 -24.00 2.63 1.12
N THR A 422 -25.12 3.01 1.72
CA THR A 422 -25.11 3.55 3.09
C THR A 422 -26.23 2.97 3.94
N PHE A 423 -25.91 2.63 5.18
CA PHE A 423 -26.84 2.39 6.27
C PHE A 423 -26.72 3.51 7.30
N ILE A 424 -27.86 4.01 7.81
CA ILE A 424 -27.89 5.10 8.78
C ILE A 424 -28.77 4.70 9.97
N ILE A 425 -28.26 4.92 11.18
CA ILE A 425 -28.98 4.74 12.44
C ILE A 425 -28.96 6.06 13.21
N ASN A 426 -30.11 6.44 13.77
CA ASN A 426 -30.21 7.52 14.74
C ASN A 426 -30.11 6.95 16.17
N PRO A 427 -28.97 7.06 16.87
CA PRO A 427 -28.83 6.54 18.24
C PRO A 427 -29.42 7.47 19.30
N SER A 428 -29.91 8.65 18.92
CA SER A 428 -30.48 9.62 19.84
C SER A 428 -31.91 9.26 20.24
N ARG A 429 -32.47 9.98 21.22
CA ARG A 429 -33.86 9.79 21.68
C ARG A 429 -34.88 10.60 20.89
N GLU A 430 -34.42 11.52 20.05
CA GLU A 430 -35.26 12.44 19.30
C GLU A 430 -35.14 12.14 17.81
N ALA A 431 -36.21 12.37 17.05
CA ALA A 431 -36.15 12.22 15.61
C ALA A 431 -35.26 13.30 15.00
N ILE A 432 -34.44 12.91 14.02
CA ILE A 432 -33.51 13.79 13.33
C ILE A 432 -34.05 14.07 11.93
N GLN A 433 -34.12 15.34 11.56
CA GLN A 433 -34.65 15.78 10.26
C GLN A 433 -33.55 16.38 9.40
N ILE A 434 -33.43 15.91 8.15
CA ILE A 434 -32.49 16.48 7.17
C ILE A 434 -33.13 16.62 5.78
N PRO A 435 -32.74 17.63 4.99
CA PRO A 435 -33.16 17.72 3.60
C PRO A 435 -32.66 16.52 2.78
N TYR A 436 -33.50 16.06 1.86
CA TYR A 436 -33.25 14.88 1.05
C TYR A 436 -33.54 15.18 -0.43
N TYR A 437 -32.61 14.79 -1.28
CA TYR A 437 -32.66 15.02 -2.71
C TYR A 437 -32.40 13.73 -3.48
N LYS A 438 -32.96 13.65 -4.67
CA LYS A 438 -32.71 12.57 -5.62
C LYS A 438 -31.83 13.05 -6.77
N CYS A 439 -30.83 12.24 -7.06
CA CYS A 439 -29.89 12.41 -8.15
C CYS A 439 -30.20 11.42 -9.28
N LYS A 440 -29.89 11.79 -10.52
CA LYS A 440 -29.98 10.92 -11.70
C LYS A 440 -28.68 10.98 -12.46
N ILE A 441 -27.74 10.13 -12.10
CA ILE A 441 -26.47 9.98 -12.80
C ILE A 441 -26.57 8.82 -13.79
N ASN A 442 -25.98 8.99 -14.97
CA ASN A 442 -25.81 7.89 -15.90
C ASN A 442 -24.65 7.01 -15.45
N HIS A 443 -24.95 5.83 -14.92
CA HIS A 443 -23.93 4.90 -14.44
C HIS A 443 -23.04 4.32 -15.56
N ASN A 444 -23.52 4.29 -16.80
CA ASN A 444 -22.75 3.78 -17.94
C ASN A 444 -21.78 4.83 -18.49
N ASP A 445 -22.06 6.11 -18.24
CA ASP A 445 -21.22 7.23 -18.64
C ASP A 445 -21.31 8.36 -17.60
N PRO A 446 -20.51 8.29 -16.52
CA PRO A 446 -20.58 9.23 -15.40
C PRO A 446 -20.12 10.65 -15.78
N PHE A 447 -19.57 10.84 -16.98
CA PHE A 447 -19.12 12.13 -17.49
C PHE A 447 -20.24 12.95 -18.15
N ILE A 448 -21.37 12.33 -18.47
CA ILE A 448 -22.54 13.06 -18.95
C ILE A 448 -23.07 13.91 -17.81
N GLN A 449 -23.14 15.23 -18.05
CA GLN A 449 -23.68 16.18 -17.08
C GLN A 449 -25.11 15.75 -16.67
N PRO A 450 -25.36 15.49 -15.38
CA PRO A 450 -26.65 15.00 -14.90
C PRO A 450 -27.69 16.12 -14.89
N GLU A 451 -28.96 15.75 -14.71
CA GLU A 451 -30.03 16.73 -14.47
C GLU A 451 -29.85 17.41 -13.10
N ALA A 452 -30.55 18.54 -12.91
CA ALA A 452 -30.67 19.20 -11.61
C ALA A 452 -31.28 18.27 -10.56
N LEU A 453 -30.90 18.44 -9.28
CA LEU A 453 -31.41 17.60 -8.21
C LEU A 453 -32.91 17.79 -8.01
N THR A 454 -33.61 16.69 -7.73
CA THR A 454 -35.02 16.73 -7.34
C THR A 454 -35.12 16.76 -5.82
N SER A 455 -35.63 17.85 -5.23
CA SER A 455 -35.91 17.89 -3.80
C SER A 455 -37.07 16.97 -3.44
N LEU A 456 -36.85 16.10 -2.45
CA LEU A 456 -37.86 15.22 -1.87
C LEU A 456 -38.36 15.73 -0.51
N GLY A 457 -38.01 16.97 -0.14
CA GLY A 457 -38.36 17.58 1.13
C GLY A 457 -37.41 17.17 2.25
N VAL A 458 -37.96 16.82 3.41
CA VAL A 458 -37.22 16.51 4.63
C VAL A 458 -37.42 15.03 4.98
N PHE A 459 -36.31 14.31 5.13
CA PHE A 459 -36.29 12.94 5.63
C PHE A 459 -36.19 12.95 7.15
N THR A 460 -36.93 12.05 7.82
CA THR A 460 -36.93 11.92 9.29
C THR A 460 -36.32 10.58 9.69
N PHE A 461 -35.22 10.61 10.43
CA PHE A 461 -34.62 9.46 11.07
C PHE A 461 -35.20 9.26 12.46
N GLU A 462 -36.05 8.27 12.62
CA GLU A 462 -36.60 7.89 13.92
C GLU A 462 -35.55 7.23 14.82
N PRO A 463 -35.63 7.40 16.16
CA PRO A 463 -34.74 6.76 17.10
C PRO A 463 -34.61 5.24 16.89
N ASN A 464 -33.36 4.77 16.84
CA ASN A 464 -32.96 3.36 16.77
C ASN A 464 -33.56 2.58 15.58
N GLN A 465 -33.87 3.27 14.48
CA GLN A 465 -34.25 2.64 13.21
C GLN A 465 -33.08 2.63 12.22
N LEU A 466 -33.01 1.56 11.43
CA LEU A 466 -32.03 1.39 10.35
C LEU A 466 -32.65 1.85 9.02
N TYR A 467 -31.93 2.72 8.32
CA TYR A 467 -32.30 3.20 6.99
C TYR A 467 -31.20 2.90 5.99
N SER A 468 -31.56 2.69 4.72
CA SER A 468 -30.65 2.34 3.64
C SER A 468 -30.76 3.31 2.47
N PHE A 469 -29.63 3.72 1.91
CA PHE A 469 -29.53 4.65 0.78
C PHE A 469 -28.49 4.17 -0.22
N LYS A 470 -28.78 4.29 -1.51
CA LYS A 470 -27.90 3.79 -2.58
C LYS A 470 -26.94 4.85 -3.06
N ALA A 471 -25.73 4.41 -3.43
CA ALA A 471 -24.76 5.26 -4.10
C ALA A 471 -25.37 5.90 -5.37
N TYR A 472 -25.08 7.18 -5.59
CA TYR A 472 -25.47 7.99 -6.76
C TYR A 472 -26.97 8.20 -6.99
N GLU A 473 -27.84 7.67 -6.12
CA GLU A 473 -29.29 7.90 -6.18
C GLU A 473 -29.73 8.95 -5.15
N ASP A 474 -29.22 8.83 -3.93
CA ASP A 474 -29.72 9.53 -2.74
C ASP A 474 -28.72 10.56 -2.22
N ILE A 475 -29.16 11.81 -2.01
CA ILE A 475 -28.34 12.86 -1.39
C ILE A 475 -29.01 13.35 -0.12
N LEU A 476 -28.31 13.16 0.99
CA LEU A 476 -28.70 13.58 2.32
C LEU A 476 -27.89 14.81 2.75
N ASP A 477 -28.57 15.92 3.01
CA ASP A 477 -27.90 17.17 3.36
C ASP A 477 -27.72 17.32 4.87
N PHE A 478 -26.57 16.84 5.35
CA PHE A 478 -26.18 16.94 6.76
C PHE A 478 -25.77 18.37 7.19
N GLY A 479 -25.69 19.31 6.25
CA GLY A 479 -25.30 20.70 6.49
C GLY A 479 -26.43 21.61 6.97
N TYR A 480 -27.61 21.04 7.21
CA TYR A 480 -28.81 21.77 7.61
C TYR A 480 -28.82 22.10 9.10
N GLU A 481 -29.34 23.27 9.45
CA GLU A 481 -29.43 23.74 10.83
C GLU A 481 -30.44 22.89 11.62
N ASN A 482 -29.92 21.98 12.45
CA ASN A 482 -30.70 21.14 13.35
C ASN A 482 -30.49 21.58 14.82
N ARG A 483 -31.45 21.27 15.69
CA ARG A 483 -31.37 21.62 17.11
C ARG A 483 -30.24 20.83 17.78
N ASN A 484 -29.38 21.54 18.51
CA ASN A 484 -28.32 21.06 19.42
C ASN A 484 -27.65 19.71 19.10
N GLY A 485 -26.46 19.75 18.49
CA GLY A 485 -25.44 18.68 18.63
C GLY A 485 -25.89 17.26 18.26
N SER A 486 -26.80 17.13 17.29
CA SER A 486 -27.30 15.83 16.82
C SER A 486 -26.24 15.09 16.01
N PHE A 487 -26.23 13.76 16.07
CA PHE A 487 -25.35 12.92 15.25
C PHE A 487 -26.05 11.65 14.78
N LEU A 488 -25.52 11.07 13.72
CA LEU A 488 -25.95 9.80 13.15
C LEU A 488 -24.80 8.81 13.15
N LEU A 489 -25.11 7.53 13.36
CA LEU A 489 -24.19 6.44 13.09
C LEU A 489 -24.39 6.01 11.64
N ILE A 490 -23.34 6.07 10.84
CA ILE A 490 -23.38 5.79 9.40
C ILE A 490 -22.42 4.64 9.12
N ALA A 491 -22.94 3.56 8.53
CA ALA A 491 -22.11 2.55 7.90
C ALA A 491 -22.16 2.73 6.38
N HIS A 492 -21.03 2.64 5.70
CA HIS A 492 -21.00 2.79 4.24
C HIS A 492 -20.01 1.84 3.57
N SER A 493 -20.29 1.51 2.31
CA SER A 493 -19.44 0.66 1.47
C SER A 493 -18.17 1.39 1.02
N GLY A 494 -17.32 0.72 0.23
CA GLY A 494 -16.38 1.41 -0.66
C GLY A 494 -17.12 2.23 -1.74
N ALA A 495 -16.44 3.20 -2.36
CA ALA A 495 -17.03 4.02 -3.41
C ALA A 495 -17.46 3.16 -4.61
N LYS A 496 -18.67 3.38 -5.14
CA LYS A 496 -19.23 2.60 -6.25
C LYS A 496 -18.83 3.09 -7.64
N GLY A 497 -18.05 4.16 -7.71
CA GLY A 497 -17.55 4.74 -8.95
C GLY A 497 -16.40 5.68 -8.67
N TRP A 498 -15.61 5.98 -9.70
CA TRP A 498 -14.38 6.78 -9.58
C TRP A 498 -14.61 8.29 -9.76
N ILE A 499 -15.84 8.66 -10.12
CA ILE A 499 -16.26 10.04 -10.40
C ILE A 499 -17.59 10.29 -9.72
N SER A 500 -17.70 11.47 -9.11
CA SER A 500 -18.91 11.98 -8.49
C SER A 500 -19.19 13.40 -9.01
N TRP A 501 -20.38 13.93 -8.71
CA TRP A 501 -20.80 15.26 -9.13
C TRP A 501 -21.04 16.16 -7.91
N ILE A 502 -20.68 17.42 -8.09
CA ILE A 502 -20.99 18.50 -7.17
C ILE A 502 -22.15 19.30 -7.73
N TYR A 503 -23.09 19.65 -6.86
CA TYR A 503 -24.22 20.52 -7.16
C TYR A 503 -24.14 21.81 -6.37
N ASP A 504 -24.65 22.89 -6.95
CA ASP A 504 -24.89 24.12 -6.23
C ASP A 504 -26.09 23.93 -5.30
N ARG A 505 -25.89 24.21 -4.01
CA ARG A 505 -26.88 23.93 -2.96
C ARG A 505 -28.16 24.75 -3.12
N MET A 506 -28.07 25.95 -3.70
CA MET A 506 -29.23 26.85 -3.85
C MET A 506 -30.03 26.58 -5.12
N SER A 507 -29.37 26.46 -6.26
CA SER A 507 -29.98 26.27 -7.58
C SER A 507 -30.21 24.80 -7.93
N LEU A 508 -29.59 23.87 -7.20
CA LEU A 508 -29.61 22.43 -7.44
C LEU A 508 -29.06 22.02 -8.81
N GLN A 509 -28.34 22.92 -9.49
CA GLN A 509 -27.71 22.64 -10.77
C GLN A 509 -26.36 21.94 -10.57
N PRO A 510 -25.98 20.99 -11.44
CA PRO A 510 -24.65 20.40 -11.43
C PRO A 510 -23.59 21.47 -11.75
N VAL A 511 -22.49 21.47 -11.02
CA VAL A 511 -21.41 22.46 -11.12
C VAL A 511 -20.18 21.82 -11.76
N GLU A 512 -19.67 20.74 -11.17
CA GLU A 512 -18.41 20.11 -11.60
C GLU A 512 -18.37 18.64 -11.20
N THR A 513 -17.51 17.89 -11.88
CA THR A 513 -17.15 16.52 -11.51
C THR A 513 -15.98 16.51 -10.52
N ILE A 514 -15.98 15.57 -9.59
CA ILE A 514 -14.85 15.29 -8.71
C ILE A 514 -14.46 13.82 -8.77
N CYS A 515 -13.22 13.53 -8.42
CA CYS A 515 -12.76 12.15 -8.26
C CYS A 515 -12.98 11.68 -6.83
N THR A 516 -13.48 10.46 -6.71
CA THR A 516 -13.65 9.77 -5.42
C THR A 516 -12.36 9.10 -4.95
N ASN A 517 -11.28 9.17 -5.75
CA ASN A 517 -9.97 8.59 -5.45
C ASN A 517 -8.97 9.64 -4.97
N LEU A 518 -8.62 9.58 -3.69
CA LEU A 518 -7.68 10.49 -3.03
C LEU A 518 -6.28 10.49 -3.69
N SER A 519 -5.82 9.34 -4.19
CA SER A 519 -4.52 9.21 -4.86
C SER A 519 -4.49 9.99 -6.17
N ALA A 520 -5.60 10.00 -6.93
CA ALA A 520 -5.71 10.79 -8.15
C ALA A 520 -5.67 12.30 -7.85
N SER A 521 -6.35 12.75 -6.79
CA SER A 521 -6.30 14.15 -6.33
C SER A 521 -4.89 14.56 -5.86
N ARG A 522 -4.17 13.67 -5.17
CA ARG A 522 -2.76 13.93 -4.76
C ARG A 522 -1.82 14.01 -5.96
N ILE A 523 -2.02 13.16 -6.96
CA ILE A 523 -1.24 13.21 -8.21
C ILE A 523 -1.55 14.50 -8.97
N GLN A 524 -2.81 14.94 -9.04
CA GLN A 524 -3.16 16.25 -9.61
C GLN A 524 -2.38 17.40 -8.94
N LEU A 525 -2.32 17.43 -7.60
CA LEU A 525 -1.56 18.44 -6.87
C LEU A 525 -0.06 18.38 -7.17
N TYR A 526 0.50 17.18 -7.26
CA TYR A 526 1.91 16.99 -7.61
C TYR A 526 2.21 17.51 -9.03
N VAL A 527 1.35 17.19 -9.99
CA VAL A 527 1.43 17.67 -11.37
C VAL A 527 1.36 19.20 -11.42
N ARG A 528 0.38 19.80 -10.74
CA ARG A 528 0.23 21.26 -10.62
C ARG A 528 1.46 21.92 -10.03
N LEU A 529 2.07 21.30 -9.01
CA LEU A 529 3.30 21.80 -8.39
C LEU A 529 4.46 21.81 -9.38
N LEU A 530 4.64 20.76 -10.19
CA LEU A 530 5.66 20.71 -11.24
C LEU A 530 5.47 21.83 -12.28
N GLY A 531 4.23 22.08 -12.69
CA GLY A 531 3.85 23.20 -13.57
C GLY A 531 4.21 24.56 -12.96
N ALA A 532 3.77 24.80 -11.71
CA ALA A 532 4.03 26.05 -10.99
C ALA A 532 5.53 26.31 -10.76
N MET A 533 6.31 25.24 -10.54
CA MET A 533 7.77 25.31 -10.43
C MET A 533 8.47 25.55 -11.77
N LYS A 534 7.75 25.43 -12.89
CA LYS A 534 8.31 25.46 -14.25
C LYS A 534 9.44 24.45 -14.46
N TYR A 535 9.29 23.25 -13.89
CA TYR A 535 10.34 22.24 -13.92
C TYR A 535 10.38 21.52 -15.28
N HIS A 536 11.26 21.98 -16.18
CA HIS A 536 11.41 21.43 -17.54
C HIS A 536 11.76 19.93 -17.60
N GLY A 537 12.34 19.35 -16.55
CA GLY A 537 12.61 17.91 -16.47
C GLY A 537 11.34 17.04 -16.41
N ALA A 538 10.17 17.63 -16.19
CA ALA A 538 8.90 16.90 -16.11
C ALA A 538 8.14 16.78 -17.44
N SER A 539 8.52 17.49 -18.51
CA SER A 539 7.70 17.57 -19.74
C SER A 539 7.30 16.19 -20.30
N ALA A 540 8.26 15.29 -20.48
CA ALA A 540 8.00 13.95 -21.01
C ALA A 540 7.08 13.09 -20.10
N VAL A 541 7.13 13.31 -18.78
CA VAL A 541 6.25 12.60 -17.83
C VAL A 541 4.84 13.18 -17.87
N LEU A 542 4.72 14.50 -18.03
CA LEU A 542 3.42 15.18 -18.16
C LEU A 542 2.71 14.82 -19.46
N GLU A 543 3.43 14.76 -20.58
CA GLU A 543 2.89 14.28 -21.87
C GLU A 543 2.38 12.83 -21.78
N LYS A 544 3.19 11.96 -21.17
CA LYS A 544 2.81 10.55 -20.95
C LYS A 544 1.59 10.43 -20.03
N LEU A 545 1.50 11.26 -19.00
CA LEU A 545 0.35 11.28 -18.11
C LEU A 545 -0.90 11.77 -18.84
N ALA A 546 -0.80 12.86 -19.61
CA ALA A 546 -1.91 13.42 -20.38
C ALA A 546 -2.48 12.44 -21.42
N THR A 547 -1.65 11.60 -22.02
CA THR A 547 -2.04 10.58 -23.03
C THR A 547 -2.36 9.20 -22.46
N SER A 548 -2.28 9.02 -21.14
CA SER A 548 -2.57 7.74 -20.49
C SER A 548 -4.06 7.44 -20.34
N ASP A 549 -4.40 6.27 -19.80
CA ASP A 549 -5.75 5.87 -19.39
C ASP A 549 -6.12 6.36 -17.97
N TYR A 550 -5.38 7.32 -17.42
CA TYR A 550 -5.63 7.87 -16.09
C TYR A 550 -6.90 8.76 -16.05
N ALA A 551 -7.29 9.23 -14.86
CA ALA A 551 -8.47 10.08 -14.72
C ALA A 551 -8.32 11.42 -15.47
N ASN A 552 -9.34 11.77 -16.27
CA ASN A 552 -9.33 12.89 -17.20
C ASN A 552 -8.89 14.24 -16.60
N PHE A 553 -9.33 14.58 -15.38
CA PHE A 553 -8.95 15.84 -14.73
C PHE A 553 -7.46 15.89 -14.36
N VAL A 554 -6.84 14.75 -14.01
CA VAL A 554 -5.39 14.66 -13.78
C VAL A 554 -4.64 14.78 -15.10
N ARG A 555 -5.16 14.13 -16.14
CA ARG A 555 -4.62 14.21 -17.50
C ARG A 555 -4.67 15.64 -18.02
N TRP A 556 -5.78 16.34 -17.78
CA TRP A 556 -5.96 17.75 -18.15
C TRP A 556 -5.06 18.69 -17.34
N GLU A 557 -4.92 18.47 -16.04
CA GLU A 557 -3.94 19.19 -15.22
C GLU A 557 -2.51 19.03 -15.76
N ALA A 558 -2.17 17.85 -16.29
CA ALA A 558 -0.88 17.61 -16.92
C ALA A 558 -0.70 18.44 -18.20
N VAL A 559 -1.76 18.61 -19.00
CA VAL A 559 -1.78 19.52 -20.16
C VAL A 559 -1.57 20.97 -19.72
N GLU A 560 -2.31 21.43 -18.71
CA GLU A 560 -2.20 22.80 -18.18
C GLU A 560 -0.83 23.08 -17.57
N SER A 561 -0.26 22.11 -16.85
CA SER A 561 1.06 22.20 -16.25
C SER A 561 2.14 22.19 -17.33
N LEU A 562 1.99 21.38 -18.38
CA LEU A 562 2.89 21.38 -19.52
C LEU A 562 2.84 22.74 -20.26
N ALA A 563 1.67 23.36 -20.40
CA ALA A 563 1.54 24.70 -20.99
C ALA A 563 2.40 25.76 -20.28
N GLN A 564 2.59 25.62 -18.97
CA GLN A 564 3.41 26.52 -18.15
C GLN A 564 4.92 26.26 -18.28
N ILE A 565 5.30 25.04 -18.67
CA ILE A 565 6.68 24.56 -18.76
C ILE A 565 7.20 24.66 -20.21
N ASP A 566 6.45 24.14 -21.16
CA ASP A 566 6.79 24.05 -22.57
C ASP A 566 5.53 24.20 -23.43
N SER A 567 5.28 25.44 -23.86
CA SER A 567 4.09 25.77 -24.64
C SER A 567 4.06 25.17 -26.04
N ALA A 568 5.22 24.83 -26.61
CA ALA A 568 5.30 24.19 -27.92
C ALA A 568 4.89 22.72 -27.82
N ALA A 569 5.46 21.99 -26.86
CA ALA A 569 5.09 20.61 -26.59
C ALA A 569 3.61 20.47 -26.19
N CYS A 570 3.09 21.42 -25.41
CA CYS A 570 1.67 21.47 -25.06
C CYS A 570 0.76 21.61 -26.29
N LEU A 571 1.15 22.43 -27.28
CA LEU A 571 0.36 22.62 -28.49
C LEU A 571 0.30 21.33 -29.33
N GLU A 572 1.43 20.63 -29.48
CA GLU A 572 1.48 19.33 -30.16
C GLU A 572 0.61 18.29 -29.45
N LEU A 573 0.70 18.24 -28.12
CA LEU A 573 -0.11 17.35 -27.28
C LEU A 573 -1.62 17.64 -27.40
N LEU A 574 -2.02 18.92 -27.43
CA LEU A 574 -3.42 19.31 -27.61
C LEU A 574 -3.97 18.84 -28.96
N HIS A 575 -3.17 18.93 -30.04
CA HIS A 575 -3.55 18.42 -31.36
C HIS A 575 -3.72 16.90 -31.34
N GLN A 576 -2.79 16.18 -30.71
CA GLN A 576 -2.88 14.73 -30.54
C GLN A 576 -4.16 14.32 -29.79
N ILE A 577 -4.42 14.94 -28.63
CA ILE A 577 -5.60 14.65 -27.82
C ILE A 577 -6.88 14.97 -28.59
N ALA A 578 -6.94 16.08 -29.31
CA ALA A 578 -8.15 16.46 -30.05
C ALA A 578 -8.54 15.45 -31.15
N CYS A 579 -7.56 14.77 -31.76
CA CYS A 579 -7.76 13.86 -32.88
C CYS A 579 -7.88 12.39 -32.46
N GLU A 580 -7.05 11.93 -31.53
CA GLU A 580 -6.79 10.50 -31.32
C GLU A 580 -7.28 9.96 -29.97
N ASP A 581 -7.60 10.83 -29.01
CA ASP A 581 -7.93 10.40 -27.66
C ASP A 581 -9.20 9.57 -27.64
N THR A 582 -9.25 8.51 -26.84
CA THR A 582 -10.46 7.70 -26.69
C THR A 582 -11.52 8.37 -25.82
N ASP A 583 -11.11 9.28 -24.92
CA ASP A 583 -12.00 10.02 -24.02
C ASP A 583 -12.62 11.23 -24.75
N THR A 584 -13.95 11.20 -24.91
CA THR A 584 -14.69 12.25 -25.63
C THR A 584 -14.61 13.61 -24.95
N MET A 585 -14.53 13.68 -23.62
CA MET A 585 -14.41 14.94 -22.90
C MET A 585 -13.02 15.54 -23.11
N MET A 586 -11.96 14.72 -23.06
CA MET A 586 -10.59 15.16 -23.36
C MET A 586 -10.48 15.70 -24.79
N ARG A 587 -11.06 14.99 -25.79
CA ARG A 587 -11.09 15.46 -27.19
C ARG A 587 -11.77 16.82 -27.32
N GLU A 588 -12.99 16.97 -26.81
CA GLU A 588 -13.75 18.21 -26.98
C GLU A 588 -13.12 19.39 -26.20
N THR A 589 -12.56 19.12 -25.02
CA THR A 589 -11.87 20.14 -24.24
C THR A 589 -10.58 20.60 -24.93
N ALA A 590 -9.81 19.67 -25.51
CA ALA A 590 -8.64 20.01 -26.32
C ALA A 590 -9.01 20.82 -27.57
N LYS A 591 -10.09 20.44 -28.28
CA LYS A 591 -10.60 21.19 -29.44
C LYS A 591 -10.99 22.63 -29.09
N ASN A 592 -11.67 22.80 -27.96
CA ASN A 592 -12.06 24.13 -27.49
C ASN A 592 -10.86 24.98 -27.08
N SER A 593 -9.88 24.40 -26.39
CA SER A 593 -8.64 25.11 -26.03
C SER A 593 -7.85 25.55 -27.26
N LEU A 594 -7.70 24.68 -28.27
CA LEU A 594 -7.04 25.03 -29.53
C LEU A 594 -7.76 26.18 -30.25
N ARG A 595 -9.10 26.15 -30.31
CA ARG A 595 -9.91 27.25 -30.87
C ARG A 595 -9.72 28.57 -30.13
N LEU A 596 -9.72 28.54 -28.80
CA LEU A 596 -9.48 29.73 -27.96
C LEU A 596 -8.06 30.30 -28.16
N SER A 597 -7.10 29.44 -28.48
CA SER A 597 -5.72 29.82 -28.81
C SER A 597 -5.53 30.22 -30.30
N GLY A 598 -6.60 30.28 -31.10
CA GLY A 598 -6.57 30.72 -32.50
C GLY A 598 -6.21 29.64 -33.51
N PHE A 599 -6.21 28.36 -33.11
CA PHE A 599 -5.97 27.20 -33.98
C PHE A 599 -7.28 26.49 -34.29
N ASP A 600 -7.65 26.41 -35.58
CA ASP A 600 -8.88 25.73 -36.01
C ASP A 600 -8.54 24.32 -36.52
N ILE A 601 -9.12 23.30 -35.90
CA ILE A 601 -8.87 21.88 -36.22
C ILE A 601 -9.70 21.44 -37.43
N ALA A 602 -10.57 22.30 -37.94
CA ALA A 602 -11.36 22.04 -39.13
C ALA A 602 -10.53 22.30 -40.40
N ARG A 603 -9.64 21.36 -40.75
CA ARG A 603 -9.21 21.06 -42.13
C ARG A 603 -8.30 19.83 -42.13
N GLU A 604 -8.90 18.67 -42.26
CA GLU A 604 -8.40 17.53 -43.02
C GLU A 604 -9.51 16.47 -43.06
N ASP A 605 -10.32 16.54 -44.11
CA ASP A 605 -11.09 15.40 -44.64
C ASP A 605 -10.15 14.49 -45.44
#